data_AF-A0A4U9W4Y4-F1
#
_entry.id   AF-A0A4U9W4Y4-F1
#
_cell.length_a   1.000
_cell.length_b   1.000
_cell.length_c   1.000
_cell.angle_alpha   90.00
_cell.angle_beta   90.00
_cell.angle_gamma   90.00
#
_symmetry.space_group_name_H-M   'P 1'
#
loop_
_entity.id
_entity.type
_entity.pdbx_description
1 polymer ?
#
loop_
_entity_poly.entity_id
_entity_poly.type
_entity_poly.pdbx_seq_one_letter_code
_entity_poly.pdbx_strand_id
1 'polypeptide(L)'
;MPIQDRRFFAACRYYASLWLTFTPPAQGIAGGDYPLTLRLFDQETGEELAAASMTLHVVPAALPKQRLLHTEWLHTDCLADYYQIAVFSPQYWQAVRNLVRNAVANGVNMLLTPIFTPPLDTAIGGERTSVQLVGVKRSAAGYQFDFERLAQWVALAQEEGIEHFEIAHLFTQWGAAHAPKIMVEVAGELQLLFGWHTDAHGSEYQQFLQALMPALTGWFRARDLQRQVWFHISDEPKLENIAAYQRASDSLRPLLEGFRTFDALSDFDFYQRGLVETPVVATDHIEPFLEHQTPQLWAYYCCVQRTEVANRFFAQPSARNRILGIQLYLYNISGFLHWATTSITAAIPGRN
;
A
#
# COMPACT_ATOMS: atom_id res chain seq x y z
N MET A 1 -3.99 15.90 -16.95
CA MET A 1 -4.54 14.86 -17.84
C MET A 1 -3.55 14.63 -18.97
N PRO A 2 -3.42 13.40 -19.49
CA PRO A 2 -2.61 13.14 -20.69
C PRO A 2 -3.06 14.04 -21.84
N ILE A 3 -2.12 14.58 -22.59
CA ILE A 3 -2.40 15.40 -23.77
C ILE A 3 -2.99 14.49 -24.85
N GLN A 4 -4.22 14.76 -25.26
CA GLN A 4 -4.87 14.05 -26.37
C GLN A 4 -4.46 14.68 -27.69
N ASP A 5 -4.27 13.86 -28.72
CA ASP A 5 -3.95 14.28 -30.09
C ASP A 5 -2.75 15.25 -30.22
N ARG A 6 -1.85 15.26 -29.22
CA ARG A 6 -0.71 16.18 -29.11
C ARG A 6 -1.12 17.67 -29.18
N ARG A 7 -2.30 18.01 -28.67
CA ARG A 7 -2.85 19.38 -28.67
C ARG A 7 -3.30 19.79 -27.27
N PHE A 8 -3.15 21.06 -26.95
CA PHE A 8 -3.65 21.65 -25.72
C PHE A 8 -4.06 23.10 -25.94
N PHE A 9 -4.99 23.59 -25.13
CA PHE A 9 -5.38 24.99 -25.14
C PHE A 9 -4.47 25.80 -24.21
N ALA A 10 -3.87 26.86 -24.75
CA ALA A 10 -3.10 27.83 -23.97
C ALA A 10 -3.96 29.07 -23.70
N ALA A 11 -4.42 29.23 -22.45
CA ALA A 11 -5.20 30.39 -22.07
C ALA A 11 -4.32 31.65 -21.95
N CYS A 12 -4.84 32.80 -22.40
CA CYS A 12 -4.17 34.08 -22.22
C CYS A 12 -3.96 34.41 -20.74
N ARG A 13 -2.78 34.95 -20.40
CA ARG A 13 -2.41 35.37 -19.03
C ARG A 13 -2.43 34.23 -18.00
N TYR A 14 -2.16 33.00 -18.42
CA TYR A 14 -2.09 31.84 -17.55
C TYR A 14 -0.73 31.14 -17.68
N TYR A 15 -0.18 30.67 -16.55
CA TYR A 15 1.02 29.81 -16.55
C TYR A 15 0.59 28.35 -16.40
N ALA A 16 1.08 27.51 -17.31
CA ALA A 16 0.90 26.07 -17.28
C ALA A 16 2.25 25.36 -17.47
N SER A 17 2.30 24.07 -17.18
CA SER A 17 3.48 23.24 -17.39
C SER A 17 3.12 21.98 -18.17
N LEU A 18 4.00 21.56 -19.08
CA LEU A 18 3.91 20.29 -19.79
C LEU A 18 4.89 19.31 -19.15
N TRP A 19 4.38 18.17 -18.69
CA TRP A 19 5.20 17.09 -18.16
C TRP A 19 5.42 16.03 -19.23
N LEU A 20 6.69 15.77 -19.57
CA LEU A 20 7.10 14.75 -20.53
C LEU A 20 7.80 13.62 -19.77
N THR A 21 7.27 12.41 -19.89
CA THR A 21 7.89 11.21 -19.32
C THR A 21 8.41 10.35 -20.46
N PHE A 22 9.69 10.00 -20.40
CA PHE A 22 10.30 9.00 -21.27
C PHE A 22 10.55 7.73 -20.47
N THR A 23 9.86 6.66 -20.83
CA THR A 23 10.04 5.33 -20.22
C THR A 23 10.74 4.43 -21.23
N PRO A 24 12.04 4.14 -21.06
CA PRO A 24 12.73 3.21 -21.95
C PRO A 24 12.16 1.79 -21.80
N PRO A 25 12.26 0.93 -22.83
CA PRO A 25 11.95 -0.49 -22.72
C PRO A 25 12.78 -1.16 -21.60
N ALA A 26 12.27 -2.23 -21.01
CA ALA A 26 12.94 -2.94 -19.91
C ALA A 26 14.31 -3.50 -20.30
N GLN A 27 14.48 -3.93 -21.55
CA GLN A 27 15.75 -4.36 -22.13
C GLN A 27 16.76 -3.20 -22.36
N GLY A 28 16.35 -1.97 -22.06
CA GLY A 28 17.11 -0.76 -22.33
C GLY A 28 16.99 -0.27 -23.78
N ILE A 29 17.73 0.79 -24.06
CA ILE A 29 18.01 1.29 -25.41
C ILE A 29 19.53 1.39 -25.58
N ALA A 30 20.01 1.51 -26.82
CA ALA A 30 21.43 1.66 -27.08
C ALA A 30 22.01 2.88 -26.34
N GLY A 31 23.24 2.75 -25.84
CA GLY A 31 23.91 3.88 -25.18
C GLY A 31 24.34 4.94 -26.17
N GLY A 32 24.42 6.18 -25.71
CA GLY A 32 24.84 7.32 -26.51
C GLY A 32 23.99 8.57 -26.29
N ASP A 33 24.26 9.58 -27.10
CA ASP A 33 23.63 10.89 -27.02
C ASP A 33 22.48 11.00 -28.03
N TYR A 34 21.29 11.31 -27.53
CA TYR A 34 20.08 11.48 -28.32
C TYR A 34 19.64 12.94 -28.28
N PRO A 35 19.70 13.68 -29.41
CA PRO A 35 19.14 15.01 -29.47
C PRO A 35 17.61 14.93 -29.39
N LEU A 36 17.02 15.69 -28.46
CA LEU A 36 15.58 15.84 -28.30
C LEU A 36 15.20 17.29 -28.58
N THR A 37 14.21 17.50 -29.44
CA THR A 37 13.64 18.82 -29.70
C THR A 37 12.13 18.76 -29.49
N LEU A 38 11.63 19.58 -28.57
CA LEU A 38 10.21 19.87 -28.44
C LEU A 38 9.90 21.11 -29.28
N ARG A 39 8.87 21.04 -30.12
CA ARG A 39 8.37 22.17 -30.90
C ARG A 39 6.89 22.38 -30.61
N LEU A 40 6.50 23.63 -30.48
CA LEU A 40 5.11 24.05 -30.33
C LEU A 40 4.70 24.77 -31.60
N PHE A 41 3.53 24.40 -32.12
CA PHE A 41 2.98 24.99 -33.32
C PHE A 41 1.60 25.57 -33.01
N ASP A 42 1.28 26.69 -33.65
CA ASP A 42 -0.07 27.18 -33.71
C ASP A 42 -0.92 26.19 -34.52
N GLN A 43 -2.07 25.80 -33.98
CA GLN A 43 -2.90 24.77 -34.61
C GLN A 43 -3.61 25.29 -35.87
N GLU A 44 -3.93 26.59 -35.94
CA GLU A 44 -4.69 27.18 -37.03
C GLU A 44 -3.78 27.61 -38.18
N THR A 45 -2.66 28.28 -37.86
CA THR A 45 -1.73 28.82 -38.86
C THR A 45 -0.61 27.83 -39.22
N GLY A 46 -0.32 26.87 -38.35
CA GLY A 46 0.82 25.95 -38.49
C GLY A 46 2.17 26.60 -38.19
N GLU A 47 2.18 27.84 -37.70
CA GLU A 47 3.41 28.59 -37.37
C GLU A 47 4.13 27.95 -36.18
N GLU A 48 5.46 27.85 -36.23
CA GLU A 48 6.25 27.41 -35.08
C GLU A 48 6.30 28.54 -34.03
N LEU A 49 5.64 28.32 -32.91
CA LEU A 49 5.55 29.29 -31.81
C LEU A 49 6.78 29.27 -30.91
N ALA A 50 7.36 28.09 -30.70
CA ALA A 50 8.55 27.91 -29.87
C ALA A 50 9.23 26.56 -30.13
N ALA A 51 10.53 26.49 -29.87
CA ALA A 51 11.29 25.26 -29.84
C ALA A 51 12.26 25.23 -28.65
N ALA A 52 12.43 24.05 -28.05
CA ALA A 52 13.41 23.80 -27.01
C ALA A 52 14.16 22.49 -27.33
N SER A 53 15.48 22.50 -27.18
CA SER A 53 16.31 21.33 -27.45
C SER A 53 17.16 20.94 -26.24
N MET A 54 17.37 19.65 -26.06
CA MET A 54 18.28 19.07 -25.08
C MET A 54 18.95 17.81 -25.63
N THR A 55 20.00 17.34 -24.98
CA THR A 55 20.60 16.03 -25.27
C THR A 55 20.27 15.08 -24.14
N LEU A 56 19.68 13.93 -24.48
CA LEU A 56 19.49 12.81 -23.56
C LEU A 56 20.67 11.85 -23.71
N HIS A 57 21.55 11.83 -22.71
CA HIS A 57 22.61 10.83 -22.62
C HIS A 57 22.06 9.53 -22.02
N VAL A 58 22.21 8.42 -22.73
CA VAL A 58 21.84 7.09 -22.28
C VAL A 58 23.10 6.33 -21.92
N VAL A 59 23.22 5.97 -20.65
CA VAL A 59 24.26 5.05 -20.18
C VAL A 59 23.94 3.65 -20.70
N PRO A 60 24.89 2.92 -21.33
CA PRO A 60 24.67 1.58 -21.89
C PRO A 60 24.57 0.50 -20.79
N ALA A 61 23.63 0.67 -19.86
CA ALA A 61 23.38 -0.23 -18.76
C ALA A 61 21.87 -0.32 -18.50
N ALA A 62 21.35 -1.54 -18.41
CA ALA A 62 20.00 -1.78 -17.92
C ALA A 62 19.99 -1.68 -16.39
N LEU A 63 18.94 -1.07 -15.83
CA LEU A 63 18.75 -1.08 -14.38
C LEU A 63 18.41 -2.51 -13.93
N PRO A 64 19.01 -3.01 -12.84
CA PRO A 64 18.63 -4.30 -12.30
C PRO A 64 17.19 -4.23 -11.75
N LYS A 65 16.58 -5.40 -11.58
CA LYS A 65 15.31 -5.51 -10.88
C LYS A 65 15.38 -4.83 -9.51
N GLN A 66 14.34 -4.09 -9.17
CA GLN A 66 14.21 -3.43 -7.87
C GLN A 66 14.33 -4.46 -6.74
N ARG A 67 15.20 -4.18 -5.78
CA ARG A 67 15.39 -5.00 -4.57
C ARG A 67 14.66 -4.43 -3.36
N LEU A 68 14.47 -3.11 -3.31
CA LEU A 68 13.67 -2.44 -2.29
C LEU A 68 12.22 -2.94 -2.38
N LEU A 69 11.68 -3.43 -1.27
CA LEU A 69 10.25 -3.71 -1.19
C LEU A 69 9.51 -2.40 -1.02
N HIS A 70 8.50 -2.16 -1.85
CA HIS A 70 7.80 -0.89 -1.89
C HIS A 70 6.32 -1.17 -1.90
N THR A 71 5.65 -0.72 -0.86
CA THR A 71 4.19 -0.71 -0.77
C THR A 71 3.68 0.71 -0.62
N GLU A 72 2.58 0.98 -1.31
CA GLU A 72 1.75 2.12 -1.01
C GLU A 72 0.30 1.63 -0.87
N TRP A 73 -0.33 1.86 0.29
CA TRP A 73 -1.62 1.26 0.60
C TRP A 73 -2.73 1.72 -0.35
N LEU A 74 -3.29 0.75 -1.09
CA LEU A 74 -4.39 0.93 -2.04
C LEU A 74 -5.73 0.68 -1.34
N HIS A 75 -6.40 1.75 -0.92
CA HIS A 75 -7.78 1.67 -0.41
C HIS A 75 -8.76 1.54 -1.58
N THR A 76 -9.12 0.30 -1.93
CA THR A 76 -9.99 0.03 -3.08
C THR A 76 -11.46 0.31 -2.82
N ASP A 77 -11.86 0.40 -1.55
CA ASP A 77 -13.16 0.93 -1.13
C ASP A 77 -13.38 2.36 -1.67
N CYS A 78 -12.35 3.21 -1.66
CA CYS A 78 -12.44 4.55 -2.21
C CYS A 78 -12.75 4.58 -3.71
N LEU A 79 -12.37 3.54 -4.47
CA LEU A 79 -12.73 3.44 -5.89
C LEU A 79 -14.23 3.14 -6.05
N ALA A 80 -14.77 2.25 -5.21
CA ALA A 80 -16.19 1.94 -5.20
C ALA A 80 -17.00 3.19 -4.85
N ASP A 81 -16.58 3.90 -3.80
CA ASP A 81 -17.25 5.12 -3.35
C ASP A 81 -17.12 6.26 -4.36
N TYR A 82 -15.93 6.51 -4.92
CA TYR A 82 -15.72 7.61 -5.86
C TYR A 82 -16.45 7.39 -7.19
N TYR A 83 -16.35 6.19 -7.76
CA TYR A 83 -16.99 5.85 -9.03
C TYR A 83 -18.46 5.42 -8.89
N GLN A 84 -18.97 5.32 -7.65
CA GLN A 84 -20.32 4.86 -7.34
C GLN A 84 -20.62 3.48 -7.97
N ILE A 85 -19.67 2.56 -7.82
CA ILE A 85 -19.75 1.19 -8.35
C ILE A 85 -19.81 0.17 -7.22
N ALA A 86 -20.54 -0.93 -7.43
CA ALA A 86 -20.64 -1.98 -6.42
C ALA A 86 -19.28 -2.67 -6.23
N VAL A 87 -18.88 -2.87 -4.97
CA VAL A 87 -17.69 -3.66 -4.59
C VAL A 87 -17.79 -5.06 -5.21
N PHE A 88 -16.68 -5.52 -5.80
CA PHE A 88 -16.56 -6.80 -6.53
C PHE A 88 -17.37 -6.94 -7.84
N SER A 89 -18.02 -5.88 -8.32
CA SER A 89 -18.53 -5.85 -9.70
C SER A 89 -17.39 -5.95 -10.73
N PRO A 90 -17.68 -6.32 -11.99
CA PRO A 90 -16.68 -6.29 -13.06
C PRO A 90 -15.99 -4.91 -13.21
N GLN A 91 -16.74 -3.83 -13.02
CA GLN A 91 -16.24 -2.45 -13.06
C GLN A 91 -15.26 -2.17 -11.91
N TYR A 92 -15.57 -2.69 -10.70
CA TYR A 92 -14.67 -2.58 -9.55
C TYR A 92 -13.34 -3.27 -9.84
N TRP A 93 -13.37 -4.51 -10.33
CA TRP A 93 -12.15 -5.25 -10.66
C TRP A 93 -11.31 -4.57 -11.75
N GLN A 94 -11.97 -3.95 -12.74
CA GLN A 94 -11.28 -3.16 -13.76
C GLN A 94 -10.62 -1.90 -13.17
N ALA A 95 -11.31 -1.20 -12.26
CA ALA A 95 -10.77 -0.02 -11.58
C ALA A 95 -9.56 -0.39 -10.71
N VAL A 96 -9.67 -1.47 -9.93
CA VAL A 96 -8.56 -2.02 -9.13
C VAL A 96 -7.37 -2.39 -10.02
N ARG A 97 -7.59 -3.12 -11.13
CA ARG A 97 -6.53 -3.49 -12.06
C ARG A 97 -5.79 -2.27 -12.61
N ASN A 98 -6.52 -1.25 -13.05
CA ASN A 98 -5.92 -0.03 -13.58
C ASN A 98 -5.05 0.68 -12.52
N LEU A 99 -5.50 0.68 -11.27
CA LEU A 99 -4.76 1.28 -10.18
C LEU A 99 -3.50 0.48 -9.82
N VAL A 100 -3.62 -0.85 -9.69
CA VAL A 100 -2.48 -1.74 -9.44
C VAL A 100 -1.43 -1.61 -10.54
N ARG A 101 -1.86 -1.60 -11.81
CA ARG A 101 -0.95 -1.36 -12.96
C ARG A 101 -0.21 -0.04 -12.84
N ASN A 102 -0.90 1.02 -12.43
CA ASN A 102 -0.27 2.32 -12.24
C ASN A 102 0.72 2.30 -11.07
N ALA A 103 0.40 1.64 -9.96
CA ALA A 103 1.29 1.47 -8.82
C ALA A 103 2.57 0.70 -9.23
N VAL A 104 2.43 -0.42 -9.94
CA VAL A 104 3.58 -1.21 -10.45
C VAL A 104 4.44 -0.40 -11.41
N ALA A 105 3.83 0.37 -12.31
CA ALA A 105 4.56 1.27 -13.21
C ALA A 105 5.37 2.36 -12.47
N ASN A 106 5.05 2.63 -11.20
CA ASN A 106 5.77 3.54 -10.31
C ASN A 106 6.60 2.81 -9.23
N GLY A 107 6.88 1.53 -9.41
CA GLY A 107 7.81 0.76 -8.58
C GLY A 107 7.21 0.15 -7.32
N VAL A 108 5.88 0.13 -7.16
CA VAL A 108 5.22 -0.66 -6.11
C VAL A 108 5.30 -2.15 -6.48
N ASN A 109 5.83 -2.97 -5.58
CA ASN A 109 5.98 -4.42 -5.79
C ASN A 109 5.33 -5.26 -4.68
N MET A 110 4.71 -4.60 -3.71
CA MET A 110 3.98 -5.18 -2.61
C MET A 110 2.58 -4.55 -2.51
N LEU A 111 1.56 -5.37 -2.22
CA LEU A 111 0.17 -4.93 -2.23
C LEU A 111 -0.58 -5.25 -0.93
N LEU A 112 -1.17 -4.21 -0.31
CA LEU A 112 -2.13 -4.35 0.78
C LEU A 112 -3.32 -5.21 0.35
N THR A 113 -3.50 -6.32 1.04
CA THR A 113 -4.49 -7.34 0.74
C THR A 113 -5.57 -7.34 1.83
N PRO A 114 -6.74 -6.73 1.56
CA PRO A 114 -7.83 -6.61 2.52
C PRO A 114 -8.61 -7.92 2.67
N ILE A 115 -8.04 -8.90 3.40
CA ILE A 115 -8.74 -10.15 3.70
C ILE A 115 -10.07 -9.89 4.43
N PHE A 116 -10.11 -8.82 5.24
CA PHE A 116 -11.29 -8.18 5.80
C PHE A 116 -11.24 -6.68 5.54
N THR A 117 -12.33 -5.98 5.85
CA THR A 117 -12.41 -4.52 5.71
C THR A 117 -11.32 -3.89 6.57
N PRO A 118 -10.33 -3.19 5.97
CA PRO A 118 -9.19 -2.68 6.72
C PRO A 118 -9.63 -1.73 7.84
N PRO A 119 -9.12 -1.90 9.08
CA PRO A 119 -9.46 -1.03 10.19
C PRO A 119 -8.56 0.22 10.20
N LEU A 120 -8.30 0.80 9.02
CA LEU A 120 -7.29 1.84 8.80
C LEU A 120 -7.91 3.17 8.36
N ASP A 121 -7.35 4.27 8.84
CA ASP A 121 -7.73 5.66 8.53
C ASP A 121 -9.22 5.94 8.78
N THR A 122 -9.77 5.32 9.82
CA THR A 122 -11.11 5.62 10.32
C THR A 122 -11.02 6.28 11.68
N ALA A 123 -11.99 7.16 11.99
CA ALA A 123 -12.19 7.60 13.35
C ALA A 123 -12.51 6.39 14.25
N ILE A 124 -12.25 6.51 15.56
CA ILE A 124 -12.68 5.48 16.53
C ILE A 124 -14.18 5.22 16.38
N GLY A 125 -14.55 3.96 16.17
CA GLY A 125 -15.93 3.53 15.91
C GLY A 125 -16.40 3.71 14.45
N GLY A 126 -15.58 4.30 13.58
CA GLY A 126 -15.86 4.49 12.16
C GLY A 126 -15.48 3.29 11.31
N GLU A 127 -16.20 3.09 10.22
CA GLU A 127 -15.98 1.98 9.28
C GLU A 127 -15.83 2.51 7.84
N ARG A 128 -15.05 1.77 7.04
CA ARG A 128 -14.96 1.98 5.60
C ARG A 128 -16.07 1.20 4.88
N THR A 129 -16.31 1.53 3.61
CA THR A 129 -17.08 0.67 2.73
C THR A 129 -16.47 -0.74 2.73
N SER A 130 -17.30 -1.75 2.96
CA SER A 130 -16.82 -3.11 3.22
C SER A 130 -16.14 -3.72 1.99
N VAL A 131 -14.85 -4.03 2.11
CA VAL A 131 -14.08 -4.82 1.14
C VAL A 131 -13.47 -6.00 1.90
N GLN A 132 -14.04 -7.18 1.69
CA GLN A 132 -13.65 -8.42 2.37
C GLN A 132 -13.41 -9.51 1.33
N LEU A 133 -12.14 -9.87 1.15
CA LEU A 133 -11.72 -10.88 0.18
C LEU A 133 -11.94 -12.32 0.68
N VAL A 134 -12.00 -12.53 1.99
CA VAL A 134 -12.25 -13.86 2.57
C VAL A 134 -13.72 -13.97 2.96
N GLY A 135 -14.47 -14.83 2.28
CA GLY A 135 -15.82 -15.18 2.69
C GLY A 135 -15.79 -15.98 3.98
N VAL A 136 -16.72 -15.70 4.90
CA VAL A 136 -16.81 -16.39 6.20
C VAL A 136 -18.22 -16.90 6.39
N LYS A 137 -18.36 -18.18 6.70
CA LYS A 137 -19.63 -18.79 7.14
C LYS A 137 -19.46 -19.37 8.53
N ARG A 138 -20.44 -19.16 9.41
CA ARG A 138 -20.47 -19.77 10.75
C ARG A 138 -21.61 -20.78 10.83
N SER A 139 -21.27 -22.00 11.27
CA SER A 139 -22.22 -23.09 11.50
C SER A 139 -22.00 -23.73 12.86
N ALA A 140 -22.83 -24.71 13.24
CA ALA A 140 -22.62 -25.50 14.45
C ALA A 140 -21.28 -26.27 14.46
N ALA A 141 -20.70 -26.53 13.28
CA ALA A 141 -19.40 -27.20 13.12
C ALA A 141 -18.21 -26.22 13.21
N GLY A 142 -18.44 -24.92 13.39
CA GLY A 142 -17.41 -23.88 13.40
C GLY A 142 -17.42 -22.98 12.16
N TYR A 143 -16.27 -22.38 11.87
CA TYR A 143 -16.07 -21.46 10.75
C TYR A 143 -15.65 -22.18 9.47
N GLN A 144 -16.16 -21.72 8.34
CA GLN A 144 -15.73 -22.10 7.00
C GLN A 144 -15.30 -20.84 6.25
N PHE A 145 -14.20 -20.96 5.50
CA PHE A 145 -13.58 -19.83 4.79
C PHE A 145 -13.60 -20.07 3.29
N ASP A 146 -14.06 -19.06 2.56
CA ASP A 146 -14.03 -19.01 1.10
C ASP A 146 -12.95 -18.03 0.64
N PHE A 147 -12.06 -18.51 -0.23
CA PHE A 147 -10.91 -17.76 -0.72
C PHE A 147 -11.01 -17.43 -2.22
N GLU A 148 -12.16 -17.58 -2.86
CA GLU A 148 -12.33 -17.30 -4.30
C GLU A 148 -11.92 -15.86 -4.66
N ARG A 149 -12.39 -14.86 -3.90
CA ARG A 149 -12.04 -13.45 -4.15
C ARG A 149 -10.58 -13.15 -3.83
N LEU A 150 -10.02 -13.79 -2.79
CA LEU A 150 -8.59 -13.70 -2.50
C LEU A 150 -7.76 -14.28 -3.65
N ALA A 151 -8.19 -15.39 -4.24
CA ALA A 151 -7.55 -15.99 -5.42
C ALA A 151 -7.57 -15.02 -6.60
N GLN A 152 -8.73 -14.42 -6.88
CA GLN A 152 -8.88 -13.42 -7.95
C GLN A 152 -7.98 -12.19 -7.71
N TRP A 153 -7.91 -11.71 -6.47
CA TRP A 153 -7.05 -10.60 -6.07
C TRP A 153 -5.57 -10.89 -6.32
N VAL A 154 -5.09 -12.04 -5.81
CA VAL A 154 -3.69 -12.46 -5.96
C VAL A 154 -3.33 -12.65 -7.43
N ALA A 155 -4.18 -13.31 -8.21
CA ALA A 155 -3.95 -13.52 -9.64
C ALA A 155 -3.84 -12.19 -10.40
N LEU A 156 -4.80 -11.27 -10.20
CA LEU A 156 -4.77 -9.95 -10.81
C LEU A 156 -3.50 -9.18 -10.43
N ALA A 157 -3.11 -9.20 -9.16
CA ALA A 157 -1.92 -8.50 -8.70
C ALA A 157 -0.63 -9.06 -9.34
N GLN A 158 -0.50 -10.39 -9.40
CA GLN A 158 0.65 -11.04 -10.05
C GLN A 158 0.71 -10.78 -11.55
N GLU A 159 -0.44 -10.82 -12.25
CA GLU A 159 -0.52 -10.50 -13.68
C GLU A 159 -0.05 -9.07 -13.98
N GLU A 160 -0.30 -8.12 -13.07
CA GLU A 160 0.13 -6.73 -13.21
C GLU A 160 1.56 -6.49 -12.72
N GLY A 161 2.22 -7.46 -12.09
CA GLY A 161 3.63 -7.41 -11.69
C GLY A 161 3.90 -7.23 -10.19
N ILE A 162 2.90 -7.40 -9.32
CA ILE A 162 3.10 -7.47 -7.87
C ILE A 162 3.72 -8.82 -7.49
N GLU A 163 4.67 -8.78 -6.56
CA GLU A 163 5.42 -9.98 -6.14
C GLU A 163 5.22 -10.32 -4.67
N HIS A 164 4.83 -9.34 -3.85
CA HIS A 164 4.63 -9.48 -2.41
C HIS A 164 3.23 -9.03 -1.99
N PHE A 165 2.74 -9.60 -0.90
CA PHE A 165 1.42 -9.28 -0.35
C PHE A 165 1.57 -8.97 1.13
N GLU A 166 1.07 -7.82 1.56
CA GLU A 166 0.88 -7.53 2.99
C GLU A 166 -0.59 -7.80 3.33
N ILE A 167 -0.83 -8.67 4.30
CA ILE A 167 -2.17 -8.96 4.81
C ILE A 167 -2.55 -7.83 5.74
N ALA A 168 -3.67 -7.17 5.43
CA ALA A 168 -4.16 -6.05 6.21
C ALA A 168 -4.32 -6.42 7.70
N HIS A 169 -4.15 -5.40 8.55
CA HIS A 169 -4.13 -5.51 10.00
C HIS A 169 -5.27 -6.37 10.56
N LEU A 170 -4.88 -7.31 11.43
CA LEU A 170 -5.81 -8.20 12.13
C LEU A 170 -6.41 -7.54 13.38
N PHE A 171 -5.95 -6.36 13.75
CA PHE A 171 -6.49 -5.57 14.84
C PHE A 171 -6.58 -4.09 14.44
N THR A 172 -7.40 -3.30 15.15
CA THR A 172 -7.52 -1.86 14.89
C THR A 172 -6.22 -1.10 15.12
N GLN A 173 -6.09 0.08 14.49
CA GLN A 173 -4.99 1.02 14.73
C GLN A 173 -4.90 1.43 16.21
N TRP A 174 -3.72 1.87 16.62
CA TRP A 174 -3.45 2.46 17.95
C TRP A 174 -3.67 1.51 19.12
N GLY A 175 -3.08 0.31 19.02
CA GLY A 175 -2.90 -0.57 20.18
C GLY A 175 -3.75 -1.83 20.21
N ALA A 176 -4.23 -2.30 19.06
CA ALA A 176 -4.83 -3.62 18.88
C ALA A 176 -6.02 -3.94 19.81
N ALA A 177 -6.81 -2.93 20.20
CA ALA A 177 -7.88 -3.09 21.19
C ALA A 177 -9.13 -3.80 20.64
N HIS A 178 -9.40 -3.66 19.33
CA HIS A 178 -10.62 -4.17 18.70
C HIS A 178 -10.32 -4.97 17.43
N ALA A 179 -11.33 -5.73 17.00
CA ALA A 179 -11.28 -6.46 15.73
C ALA A 179 -11.62 -5.54 14.54
N PRO A 180 -11.10 -5.84 13.33
CA PRO A 180 -11.60 -5.23 12.11
C PRO A 180 -13.06 -5.59 11.86
N LYS A 181 -13.71 -4.86 10.96
CA LYS A 181 -15.08 -5.17 10.53
C LYS A 181 -15.09 -6.47 9.72
N ILE A 182 -15.76 -7.50 10.25
CA ILE A 182 -15.88 -8.81 9.61
C ILE A 182 -17.35 -9.16 9.44
N MET A 183 -17.76 -9.32 8.18
CA MET A 183 -19.09 -9.78 7.80
C MET A 183 -19.08 -11.31 7.67
N VAL A 184 -20.08 -11.97 8.26
CA VAL A 184 -20.16 -13.43 8.34
C VAL A 184 -21.56 -13.89 7.95
N GLU A 185 -21.64 -14.94 7.13
CA GLU A 185 -22.90 -15.60 6.82
C GLU A 185 -23.29 -16.54 7.99
N VAL A 186 -24.43 -16.26 8.60
CA VAL A 186 -25.03 -17.06 9.68
C VAL A 186 -26.44 -17.43 9.25
N ALA A 187 -26.74 -18.72 9.13
CA ALA A 187 -28.04 -19.23 8.67
C ALA A 187 -28.51 -18.63 7.31
N GLY A 188 -27.57 -18.32 6.41
CA GLY A 188 -27.85 -17.76 5.09
C GLY A 188 -27.96 -16.23 5.05
N GLU A 189 -27.83 -15.54 6.19
CA GLU A 189 -27.85 -14.08 6.27
C GLU A 189 -26.46 -13.52 6.55
N LEU A 190 -26.09 -12.45 5.84
CA LEU A 190 -24.83 -11.74 6.07
C LEU A 190 -24.99 -10.78 7.25
N GLN A 191 -24.21 -10.99 8.31
CA GLN A 191 -24.28 -10.22 9.55
C GLN A 191 -22.91 -9.69 9.94
N LEU A 192 -22.87 -8.56 10.64
CA LEU A 192 -21.65 -8.06 11.26
C LEU A 192 -21.35 -8.90 12.50
N LEU A 193 -20.26 -9.66 12.49
CA LEU A 193 -19.88 -10.50 13.64
C LEU A 193 -18.79 -9.85 14.50
N PHE A 194 -17.82 -9.19 13.87
CA PHE A 194 -16.73 -8.53 14.56
C PHE A 194 -16.53 -7.10 14.06
N GLY A 195 -16.08 -6.21 14.94
CA GLY A 195 -15.74 -4.82 14.62
C GLY A 195 -15.33 -4.06 15.88
N TRP A 196 -15.55 -2.73 15.89
CA TRP A 196 -15.22 -1.86 17.03
C TRP A 196 -15.88 -2.24 18.37
N HIS A 197 -16.99 -2.98 18.33
CA HIS A 197 -17.68 -3.47 19.53
C HIS A 197 -17.03 -4.73 20.12
N THR A 198 -16.09 -5.35 19.40
CA THR A 198 -15.42 -6.58 19.81
C THR A 198 -14.16 -6.26 20.59
N ASP A 199 -13.99 -6.87 21.77
CA ASP A 199 -12.68 -6.93 22.44
C ASP A 199 -11.75 -7.87 21.66
N ALA A 200 -10.66 -7.33 21.12
CA ALA A 200 -9.67 -8.10 20.38
C ALA A 200 -9.07 -9.26 21.20
N HIS A 201 -9.04 -9.15 22.53
CA HIS A 201 -8.51 -10.20 23.40
C HIS A 201 -9.60 -11.13 23.94
N GLY A 202 -10.87 -10.88 23.59
CA GLY A 202 -11.99 -11.71 23.95
C GLY A 202 -11.91 -13.11 23.34
N SER A 203 -12.43 -14.11 24.05
CA SER A 203 -12.35 -15.52 23.63
C SER A 203 -12.98 -15.78 22.27
N GLU A 204 -14.06 -15.07 21.92
CA GLU A 204 -14.75 -15.28 20.63
C GLU A 204 -13.87 -14.88 19.44
N TYR A 205 -13.21 -13.72 19.52
CA TYR A 205 -12.32 -13.26 18.45
C TYR A 205 -11.05 -14.10 18.37
N GLN A 206 -10.48 -14.49 19.52
CA GLN A 206 -9.31 -15.38 19.54
C GLN A 206 -9.63 -16.77 18.96
N GLN A 207 -10.80 -17.34 19.23
CA GLN A 207 -11.25 -18.59 18.60
C GLN A 207 -11.44 -18.44 17.09
N PHE A 208 -11.96 -17.29 16.64
CA PHE A 208 -12.06 -16.99 15.22
C PHE A 208 -10.68 -16.94 14.55
N LEU A 209 -9.70 -16.25 15.14
CA LEU A 209 -8.32 -16.20 14.65
C LEU A 209 -7.66 -17.59 14.61
N GLN A 210 -7.88 -18.42 15.65
CA GLN A 210 -7.40 -19.80 15.69
C GLN A 210 -7.98 -20.68 14.59
N ALA A 211 -9.21 -20.40 14.13
CA ALA A 211 -9.80 -21.10 12.99
C ALA A 211 -9.31 -20.53 11.64
N LEU A 212 -9.21 -19.21 11.53
CA LEU A 212 -8.85 -18.52 10.28
C LEU A 212 -7.38 -18.72 9.91
N MET A 213 -6.46 -18.51 10.84
CA MET A 213 -5.03 -18.43 10.52
C MET A 213 -4.49 -19.74 9.91
N PRO A 214 -4.81 -20.95 10.43
CA PRO A 214 -4.37 -22.19 9.78
C PRO A 214 -4.94 -22.37 8.37
N ALA A 215 -6.21 -21.97 8.15
CA ALA A 215 -6.84 -22.05 6.84
C ALA A 215 -6.20 -21.09 5.83
N LEU A 216 -6.00 -19.83 6.24
CA LEU A 216 -5.41 -18.78 5.41
C LEU A 216 -3.93 -19.06 5.10
N THR A 217 -3.13 -19.40 6.11
CA THR A 217 -1.72 -19.74 5.91
C THR A 217 -1.56 -21.01 5.09
N GLY A 218 -2.40 -22.02 5.30
CA GLY A 218 -2.48 -23.22 4.47
C GLY A 218 -2.79 -22.90 3.00
N TRP A 219 -3.71 -21.98 2.75
CA TRP A 219 -4.07 -21.52 1.40
C TRP A 219 -2.90 -20.87 0.66
N PHE A 220 -2.11 -20.02 1.35
CA PHE A 220 -0.90 -19.41 0.79
C PHE A 220 0.23 -20.41 0.58
N ARG A 221 0.44 -21.34 1.53
CA ARG A 221 1.46 -22.41 1.40
C ARG A 221 1.16 -23.32 0.21
N ALA A 222 -0.10 -23.68 -0.01
CA ALA A 222 -0.53 -24.49 -1.16
C ALA A 222 -0.30 -23.81 -2.53
N ARG A 223 0.04 -22.51 -2.53
CA ARG A 223 0.35 -21.71 -3.72
C ARG A 223 1.81 -21.25 -3.77
N ASP A 224 2.66 -21.79 -2.90
CA ASP A 224 4.07 -21.42 -2.79
C ASP A 224 4.31 -19.93 -2.49
N LEU A 225 3.34 -19.24 -1.89
CA LEU A 225 3.39 -17.79 -1.59
C LEU A 225 3.92 -17.46 -0.19
N GLN A 226 4.29 -18.47 0.60
CA GLN A 226 4.66 -18.30 2.01
C GLN A 226 5.74 -17.23 2.23
N ARG A 227 6.73 -17.14 1.33
CA ARG A 227 7.85 -16.19 1.44
C ARG A 227 7.50 -14.77 0.95
N GLN A 228 6.42 -14.65 0.20
CA GLN A 228 5.96 -13.39 -0.40
C GLN A 228 4.90 -12.70 0.45
N VAL A 229 4.32 -13.39 1.42
CA VAL A 229 3.25 -12.89 2.28
C VAL A 229 3.79 -12.40 3.61
N TRP A 230 3.38 -11.19 3.97
CA TRP A 230 3.73 -10.51 5.20
C TRP A 230 2.45 -10.19 5.96
N PHE A 231 2.45 -10.36 7.28
CA PHE A 231 1.29 -10.08 8.12
C PHE A 231 1.53 -8.84 8.98
N HIS A 232 0.56 -7.94 8.94
CA HIS A 232 0.41 -6.90 9.94
C HIS A 232 -0.30 -7.42 11.19
N ILE A 233 0.10 -6.94 12.35
CA ILE A 233 -0.61 -7.17 13.60
C ILE A 233 -1.48 -5.94 13.87
N SER A 234 -0.87 -4.79 14.14
CA SER A 234 -1.55 -3.53 14.44
C SER A 234 -0.67 -2.34 14.04
N ASP A 235 -1.33 -1.26 13.61
CA ASP A 235 -0.68 -0.06 13.09
C ASP A 235 -0.41 0.98 14.19
N GLU A 236 0.80 1.52 14.20
CA GLU A 236 1.29 2.60 15.08
C GLU A 236 0.90 2.44 16.57
N PRO A 237 1.20 1.31 17.23
CA PRO A 237 1.07 1.22 18.68
C PRO A 237 2.08 2.17 19.35
N LYS A 238 1.64 2.86 20.40
CA LYS A 238 2.52 3.66 21.27
C LYS A 238 2.99 2.84 22.45
N LEU A 239 4.02 3.29 23.17
CA LEU A 239 4.51 2.63 24.40
C LEU A 239 3.39 2.30 25.42
N GLU A 240 2.37 3.14 25.55
CA GLU A 240 1.20 2.87 26.42
C GLU A 240 0.41 1.63 26.00
N ASN A 241 0.49 1.24 24.73
CA ASN A 241 -0.19 0.08 24.16
C ASN A 241 0.68 -1.20 24.19
N ILE A 242 1.91 -1.15 24.69
CA ILE A 242 2.88 -2.25 24.56
C ILE A 242 2.35 -3.58 25.11
N ALA A 243 1.60 -3.55 26.22
CA ALA A 243 1.00 -4.74 26.81
C ALA A 243 -0.13 -5.33 25.96
N ALA A 244 -0.92 -4.49 25.30
CA ALA A 244 -1.98 -4.93 24.39
C ALA A 244 -1.38 -5.51 23.11
N TYR A 245 -0.39 -4.82 22.53
CA TYR A 245 0.34 -5.30 21.37
C TYR A 245 1.06 -6.63 21.64
N GLN A 246 1.71 -6.78 22.81
CA GLN A 246 2.33 -8.05 23.22
C GLN A 246 1.31 -9.20 23.20
N ARG A 247 0.11 -9.01 23.80
CA ARG A 247 -0.92 -10.05 23.79
C ARG A 247 -1.38 -10.42 22.39
N ALA A 248 -1.54 -9.44 21.50
CA ALA A 248 -1.90 -9.65 20.10
C ALA A 248 -0.79 -10.41 19.35
N SER A 249 0.48 -10.01 19.56
CA SER A 249 1.65 -10.67 18.97
C SER A 249 1.81 -12.11 19.45
N ASP A 250 1.66 -12.36 20.75
CA ASP A 250 1.76 -13.70 21.34
C ASP A 250 0.67 -14.64 20.84
N SER A 251 -0.55 -14.14 20.58
CA SER A 251 -1.63 -14.98 20.10
C SER A 251 -1.50 -15.33 18.61
N LEU A 252 -0.92 -14.45 17.80
CA LEU A 252 -0.74 -14.67 16.36
C LEU A 252 0.57 -15.37 16.00
N ARG A 253 1.67 -15.10 16.71
CA ARG A 253 3.00 -15.59 16.34
C ARG A 253 3.06 -17.11 16.12
N PRO A 254 2.47 -17.97 16.98
CA PRO A 254 2.45 -19.41 16.73
C PRO A 254 1.66 -19.80 15.47
N LEU A 255 0.65 -19.01 15.10
CA LEU A 255 -0.21 -19.25 13.94
C LEU A 255 0.43 -18.81 12.62
N LEU A 256 1.43 -17.92 12.69
CA LEU A 256 2.11 -17.32 11.55
C LEU A 256 3.49 -17.95 11.28
N GLU A 257 3.77 -19.14 11.82
CA GLU A 257 5.07 -19.79 11.66
C GLU A 257 5.51 -19.90 10.18
N GLY A 258 6.71 -19.38 9.92
CA GLY A 258 7.32 -19.35 8.59
C GLY A 258 6.79 -18.27 7.64
N PHE A 259 5.85 -17.43 8.10
CA PHE A 259 5.51 -16.17 7.44
C PHE A 259 6.26 -15.02 8.09
N ARG A 260 6.33 -13.88 7.40
CA ARG A 260 6.96 -12.67 7.92
C ARG A 260 5.93 -11.80 8.61
N THR A 261 6.35 -11.11 9.66
CA THR A 261 5.57 -10.08 10.34
C THR A 261 6.25 -8.73 10.30
N PHE A 262 5.46 -7.68 10.13
CA PHE A 262 5.97 -6.30 10.09
C PHE A 262 4.84 -5.33 10.42
N ASP A 263 5.17 -4.23 11.09
CA ASP A 263 4.20 -3.20 11.46
C ASP A 263 4.85 -1.83 11.50
N ALA A 264 4.05 -0.78 11.27
CA ALA A 264 4.47 0.59 11.50
C ALA A 264 4.56 0.86 12.99
N LEU A 265 5.76 1.19 13.46
CA LEU A 265 6.03 1.58 14.85
C LEU A 265 7.29 2.44 14.91
N SER A 266 7.29 3.41 15.83
CA SER A 266 8.39 4.37 15.95
C SER A 266 9.19 4.23 17.25
N ASP A 267 8.71 3.45 18.20
CA ASP A 267 9.37 3.22 19.49
C ASP A 267 10.28 1.97 19.43
N PHE A 268 11.60 2.17 19.57
CA PHE A 268 12.60 1.10 19.51
C PHE A 268 12.37 -0.04 20.52
N ASP A 269 11.73 0.27 21.66
CA ASP A 269 11.39 -0.68 22.72
C ASP A 269 10.58 -1.91 22.23
N PHE A 270 9.70 -1.72 21.22
CA PHE A 270 8.95 -2.84 20.64
C PHE A 270 9.86 -3.84 19.94
N TYR A 271 10.84 -3.34 19.18
CA TYR A 271 11.81 -4.16 18.50
C TYR A 271 12.78 -4.82 19.49
N GLN A 272 13.28 -4.05 20.47
CA GLN A 272 14.21 -4.56 21.48
C GLN A 272 13.63 -5.72 22.31
N ARG A 273 12.31 -5.71 22.54
CA ARG A 273 11.59 -6.79 23.25
C ARG A 273 11.18 -7.95 22.34
N GLY A 274 11.50 -7.90 21.06
CA GLY A 274 11.17 -8.93 20.07
C GLY A 274 9.68 -9.00 19.71
N LEU A 275 8.92 -7.93 19.97
CA LEU A 275 7.47 -7.91 19.72
C LEU A 275 7.15 -7.86 18.23
N VAL A 276 8.06 -7.23 17.47
CA VAL A 276 7.95 -7.03 16.01
C VAL A 276 9.21 -7.56 15.36
N GLU A 277 9.03 -8.43 14.38
CA GLU A 277 10.14 -9.02 13.62
C GLU A 277 10.79 -7.99 12.69
N THR A 278 9.97 -7.26 11.93
CA THR A 278 10.43 -6.23 10.99
C THR A 278 9.75 -4.89 11.28
N PRO A 279 10.43 -3.94 11.93
CA PRO A 279 9.85 -2.63 12.22
C PRO A 279 9.81 -1.76 10.96
N VAL A 280 8.65 -1.13 10.70
CA VAL A 280 8.48 -0.08 9.68
C VAL A 280 8.49 1.26 10.41
N VAL A 281 9.59 1.99 10.30
CA VAL A 281 9.86 3.10 11.23
C VAL A 281 9.64 4.45 10.56
N ALA A 282 9.04 5.39 11.29
CA ALA A 282 8.86 6.74 10.79
C ALA A 282 10.24 7.37 10.57
N THR A 283 10.45 8.01 9.43
CA THR A 283 11.77 8.55 9.05
C THR A 283 12.35 9.57 10.05
N ASP A 284 11.52 10.24 10.83
CA ASP A 284 11.93 11.16 11.91
C ASP A 284 12.22 10.46 13.25
N HIS A 285 11.89 9.17 13.37
CA HIS A 285 12.18 8.31 14.53
C HIS A 285 13.14 7.16 14.20
N ILE A 286 13.75 7.17 13.01
CA ILE A 286 14.55 6.04 12.50
C ILE A 286 15.93 5.92 13.16
N GLU A 287 16.45 7.01 13.73
CA GLU A 287 17.82 7.11 14.24
C GLU A 287 18.20 6.00 15.25
N PRO A 288 17.43 5.70 16.31
CA PRO A 288 17.76 4.62 17.23
C PRO A 288 17.90 3.24 16.53
N PHE A 289 17.10 2.99 15.50
CA PHE A 289 17.15 1.73 14.75
C PHE A 289 18.41 1.64 13.87
N LEU A 290 18.86 2.76 13.33
CA LEU A 290 20.09 2.87 12.55
C LEU A 290 21.33 2.70 13.45
N GLU A 291 21.36 3.35 14.61
CA GLU A 291 22.44 3.23 15.59
C GLU A 291 22.64 1.78 16.06
N HIS A 292 21.54 1.04 16.22
CA HIS A 292 21.55 -0.37 16.59
C HIS A 292 21.69 -1.33 15.40
N GLN A 293 21.87 -0.81 14.17
CA GLN A 293 22.06 -1.61 12.95
C GLN A 293 20.93 -2.64 12.74
N THR A 294 19.70 -2.24 13.00
CA THR A 294 18.52 -3.12 12.88
C THR A 294 18.49 -3.79 11.50
N PRO A 295 18.58 -5.13 11.40
CA PRO A 295 18.58 -5.82 10.12
C PRO A 295 17.22 -5.70 9.44
N GLN A 296 17.25 -5.65 8.10
CA GLN A 296 16.04 -5.58 7.28
C GLN A 296 15.10 -4.42 7.63
N LEU A 297 15.63 -3.30 8.14
CA LEU A 297 14.84 -2.13 8.55
C LEU A 297 13.98 -1.59 7.39
N TRP A 298 12.74 -1.21 7.71
CA TRP A 298 11.84 -0.49 6.82
C TRP A 298 11.64 0.95 7.27
N ALA A 299 11.29 1.81 6.32
CA ALA A 299 11.01 3.21 6.60
C ALA A 299 9.63 3.62 6.05
N TYR A 300 8.98 4.57 6.70
CA TYR A 300 7.81 5.26 6.16
C TYR A 300 7.80 6.74 6.54
N TYR A 301 6.95 7.50 5.87
CA TYR A 301 6.51 8.80 6.35
C TYR A 301 4.99 8.91 6.18
N CYS A 302 4.39 9.82 6.95
CA CYS A 302 2.97 10.11 6.99
C CYS A 302 2.75 11.63 7.00
N CYS A 303 1.65 12.08 7.58
CA CYS A 303 1.24 13.48 7.64
C CYS A 303 2.08 14.34 8.60
N VAL A 304 2.88 13.72 9.49
CA VAL A 304 3.66 14.42 10.53
C VAL A 304 5.05 14.86 10.04
N GLN A 305 5.67 14.10 9.14
CA GLN A 305 7.04 14.29 8.63
C GLN A 305 7.16 15.46 7.63
N ARG A 306 6.82 16.67 8.09
CA ARG A 306 6.72 17.90 7.28
C ARG A 306 8.03 18.68 7.16
N THR A 307 8.93 18.53 8.11
CA THR A 307 10.20 19.27 8.24
C THR A 307 11.34 18.30 8.44
N GLU A 308 12.55 18.70 8.02
CA GLU A 308 13.83 17.97 8.25
C GLU A 308 14.00 16.60 7.57
N VAL A 309 12.91 15.88 7.30
CA VAL A 309 12.90 14.61 6.56
C VAL A 309 12.19 14.73 5.21
N ALA A 310 12.37 13.72 4.35
CA ALA A 310 11.73 13.63 3.04
C ALA A 310 10.22 13.42 3.17
N ASN A 311 9.45 13.98 2.21
CA ASN A 311 8.01 13.74 2.08
C ASN A 311 7.53 14.17 0.68
N ARG A 312 6.27 13.89 0.35
CA ARG A 312 5.62 14.15 -0.94
C ARG A 312 4.39 15.06 -0.88
N PHE A 313 4.30 15.95 0.11
CA PHE A 313 3.20 16.91 0.20
C PHE A 313 3.12 17.82 -1.03
N PHE A 314 1.89 18.15 -1.47
CA PHE A 314 1.67 19.01 -2.65
C PHE A 314 2.35 20.39 -2.54
N ALA A 315 2.43 20.94 -1.33
CA ALA A 315 3.02 22.25 -1.07
C ALA A 315 4.55 22.21 -0.86
N GLN A 316 5.22 21.12 -1.24
CA GLN A 316 6.66 20.96 -1.08
C GLN A 316 7.40 20.86 -2.43
N PRO A 317 8.65 21.37 -2.51
CA PRO A 317 9.48 21.17 -3.69
C PRO A 317 9.74 19.68 -3.94
N SER A 318 9.67 19.26 -5.22
CA SER A 318 9.86 17.85 -5.61
C SER A 318 11.21 17.26 -5.20
N ALA A 319 12.23 18.08 -4.99
CA ALA A 319 13.53 17.65 -4.47
C ALA A 319 13.43 16.95 -3.10
N ARG A 320 12.47 17.37 -2.24
CA ARG A 320 12.22 16.73 -0.94
C ARG A 320 11.67 15.32 -1.05
N ASN A 321 10.93 15.02 -2.11
CA ASN A 321 10.47 13.66 -2.39
C ASN A 321 11.60 12.83 -3.03
N ARG A 322 12.34 13.42 -3.99
CA ARG A 322 13.38 12.71 -4.75
C ARG A 322 14.56 12.24 -3.91
N ILE A 323 14.92 12.98 -2.85
CA ILE A 323 16.04 12.62 -1.98
C ILE A 323 15.82 11.29 -1.23
N LEU A 324 14.56 10.87 -1.07
CA LEU A 324 14.19 9.64 -0.37
C LEU A 324 14.97 8.43 -0.89
N GLY A 325 15.04 8.23 -2.20
CA GLY A 325 15.73 7.08 -2.78
C GLY A 325 17.21 7.00 -2.40
N ILE A 326 17.89 8.15 -2.27
CA ILE A 326 19.29 8.21 -1.83
C ILE A 326 19.40 7.88 -0.34
N GLN A 327 18.47 8.37 0.48
CA GLN A 327 18.44 8.08 1.92
C GLN A 327 18.21 6.59 2.19
N LEU A 328 17.23 5.98 1.50
CA LEU A 328 16.96 4.55 1.61
C LEU A 328 18.17 3.70 1.20
N TYR A 329 18.87 4.12 0.14
CA TYR A 329 20.10 3.46 -0.30
C TYR A 329 21.24 3.60 0.72
N LEU A 330 21.50 4.83 1.19
CA LEU A 330 22.59 5.15 2.12
C LEU A 330 22.49 4.33 3.41
N TYR A 331 21.28 4.17 3.93
CA TYR A 331 21.01 3.45 5.17
C TYR A 331 20.64 1.97 4.98
N ASN A 332 20.79 1.44 3.76
CA ASN A 332 20.51 0.04 3.43
C ASN A 332 19.09 -0.41 3.88
N ILE A 333 18.10 0.45 3.67
CA ILE A 333 16.71 0.18 4.00
C ILE A 333 16.16 -0.90 3.06
N SER A 334 15.47 -1.89 3.63
CA SER A 334 14.98 -3.08 2.90
C SER A 334 13.59 -2.89 2.30
N GLY A 335 12.79 -1.99 2.86
CA GLY A 335 11.56 -1.58 2.23
C GLY A 335 11.04 -0.21 2.66
N PHE A 336 10.15 0.33 1.84
CA PHE A 336 9.49 1.60 2.05
C PHE A 336 7.98 1.43 1.99
N LEU A 337 7.29 2.03 2.97
CA LEU A 337 5.84 2.04 3.06
C LEU A 337 5.33 3.48 2.92
N HIS A 338 4.23 3.63 2.20
CA HIS A 338 3.41 4.84 2.27
C HIS A 338 1.94 4.50 2.51
N TRP A 339 1.34 5.10 3.52
CA TRP A 339 -0.02 4.79 3.99
C TRP A 339 -1.15 5.16 3.00
N ALA A 340 -0.87 5.98 1.98
CA ALA A 340 -1.91 6.48 1.06
C ALA A 340 -1.46 6.58 -0.40
N THR A 341 -2.01 5.74 -1.26
CA THR A 341 -1.96 5.89 -2.73
C THR A 341 -3.26 6.43 -3.30
N THR A 342 -4.38 5.96 -2.76
CA THR A 342 -5.75 6.31 -3.23
C THR A 342 -6.69 6.63 -2.09
N SER A 343 -6.19 7.24 -1.02
CA SER A 343 -7.02 7.86 0.00
C SER A 343 -7.69 9.11 -0.59
N ILE A 344 -8.68 8.87 -1.45
CA ILE A 344 -9.52 9.91 -2.04
C ILE A 344 -10.42 10.37 -0.90
N THR A 345 -10.07 11.47 -0.26
CA THR A 345 -11.05 12.16 0.56
C THR A 345 -12.18 12.60 -0.37
N ALA A 346 -13.43 12.46 0.08
CA ALA A 346 -14.62 12.98 -0.61
C ALA A 346 -14.58 14.52 -0.86
N ALA A 347 -13.48 15.17 -0.52
CA ALA A 347 -13.21 16.59 -0.63
C ALA A 347 -12.19 16.92 -1.74
N ILE A 348 -12.20 16.20 -2.87
CA ILE A 348 -11.80 16.84 -4.13
C ILE A 348 -13.11 17.38 -4.72
N PRO A 349 -13.38 18.70 -4.64
CA PRO A 349 -14.46 19.29 -5.40
C PRO A 349 -14.06 19.13 -6.87
N GLY A 350 -14.63 18.12 -7.52
CA GLY A 350 -14.72 18.08 -8.96
C GLY A 350 -15.30 19.41 -9.40
N ARG A 351 -14.56 20.08 -10.27
CA ARG A 351 -15.02 21.26 -10.99
C ARG A 351 -16.38 20.94 -11.60
N ASN A 352 -17.42 21.65 -11.13
CA ASN A 352 -18.60 21.92 -11.94
C ASN A 352 -18.20 22.75 -13.17
#